data_AF-A0A856MM22-F1
#
_entry.id   AF-A0A856MM22-F1
#
_cell.length_a   1.000
_cell.length_b   1.000
_cell.length_c   1.000
_cell.angle_alpha   90.00
_cell.angle_beta   90.00
_cell.angle_gamma   90.00
#
_symmetry.space_group_name_H-M   'P 1'
#
loop_
_entity.id
_entity.type
_entity.pdbx_description
1 polymer ?
#
loop_
_entity_poly.entity_id
_entity_poly.type
_entity_poly.pdbx_seq_one_letter_code
_entity_poly.pdbx_strand_id
1 'polypeptide(L)'
;METDAQFQFDVFLCHNSEDKDAVIKIAEQLEENKIKPWLDIWELQPGFPWQRELEKQIDHIKSAAVFVGKSGIGPWQKNEIEAFLSEFNARQCPVIPVLLPDAPQEPSLARFLKGMTWVDFREQTRVYIPPMDRLIWGITGRKPVRVKVIPQSQAQNTPQNQRNDSSDDLRSEKGVDYTKLRDLLAARKWEEADYETYLVMLQAVDSQKNDYIREEELLNFPCTDLRTIDQLWVKYSNGHFGFSVQKEIYLSVGGKPGRYNEQALRKFGDRVGWEISVNSLGINKVTFDTTFDTTVSPGHLPCGMVCGVEFVIGLFSCIETCKL
;
A
#
# COMPACT_ATOMS: atom_id res chain seq x y z
N MET A 1 -31.64 -2.83 32.89
CA MET A 1 -30.33 -2.20 33.10
C MET A 1 -29.43 -2.72 32.00
N GLU A 2 -29.50 -2.07 30.84
CA GLU A 2 -28.54 -2.28 29.76
C GLU A 2 -27.24 -1.62 30.19
N THR A 3 -26.15 -2.38 30.20
CA THR A 3 -24.81 -1.92 30.53
C THR A 3 -24.36 -0.87 29.52
N ASP A 4 -24.02 0.33 29.99
CA ASP A 4 -23.33 1.39 29.24
C ASP A 4 -22.12 0.82 28.49
N ALA A 5 -22.29 0.55 27.19
CA ALA A 5 -21.18 0.34 26.29
C ALA A 5 -20.59 1.72 25.99
N GLN A 6 -19.80 2.25 26.94
CA GLN A 6 -19.05 3.48 26.77
C GLN A 6 -18.20 3.35 25.50
N PHE A 7 -18.45 4.19 24.50
CA PHE A 7 -17.79 4.14 23.19
C PHE A 7 -16.28 4.31 23.37
N GLN A 8 -15.56 3.18 23.39
CA GLN A 8 -14.11 3.18 23.57
C GLN A 8 -13.44 3.42 22.21
N PHE A 9 -12.85 4.61 22.05
CA PHE A 9 -12.04 4.97 20.90
C PHE A 9 -10.58 4.57 21.11
N ASP A 10 -9.91 4.18 20.05
CA ASP A 10 -8.51 3.75 20.08
C ASP A 10 -7.55 4.93 19.87
N VAL A 11 -7.96 5.90 19.05
CA VAL A 11 -7.13 7.04 18.66
C VAL A 11 -7.95 8.32 18.54
N PHE A 12 -7.41 9.43 19.03
CA PHE A 12 -7.93 10.77 18.79
C PHE A 12 -7.28 11.38 17.54
N LEU A 13 -8.08 11.79 16.54
CA LEU A 13 -7.58 12.36 15.28
C LEU A 13 -7.61 13.88 15.31
N CYS A 14 -6.48 14.49 15.62
CA CYS A 14 -6.35 15.93 15.74
C CYS A 14 -5.79 16.53 14.45
N HIS A 15 -6.49 17.50 13.86
CA HIS A 15 -6.14 18.04 12.53
C HIS A 15 -6.53 19.51 12.37
N ASN A 16 -6.08 20.13 11.28
CA ASN A 16 -6.57 21.44 10.83
C ASN A 16 -7.86 21.24 10.02
N SER A 17 -8.85 22.12 10.17
CA SER A 17 -10.08 22.09 9.37
C SER A 17 -9.83 22.12 7.85
N GLU A 18 -8.72 22.71 7.41
CA GLU A 18 -8.28 22.72 6.00
C GLU A 18 -7.80 21.35 5.49
N ASP A 19 -7.39 20.47 6.41
CA ASP A 19 -6.84 19.14 6.10
C ASP A 19 -7.91 18.03 6.22
N LYS A 20 -9.15 18.42 6.52
CA LYS A 20 -10.25 17.54 6.90
C LYS A 20 -10.54 16.42 5.90
N ASP A 21 -10.55 16.71 4.61
CA ASP A 21 -10.85 15.73 3.58
C ASP A 21 -9.80 14.61 3.52
N ALA A 22 -8.52 14.93 3.78
CA ALA A 22 -7.45 13.94 3.82
C ALA A 22 -7.54 13.08 5.10
N VAL A 23 -7.91 13.70 6.22
CA VAL A 23 -8.03 13.04 7.52
C VAL A 23 -9.23 12.10 7.56
N ILE A 24 -10.35 12.45 6.93
CA ILE A 24 -11.52 11.56 6.79
C ILE A 24 -11.13 10.28 6.07
N LYS A 25 -10.39 10.36 4.95
CA LYS A 25 -9.93 9.17 4.21
C LYS A 25 -9.03 8.25 5.04
N ILE A 26 -8.21 8.83 5.91
CA ILE A 26 -7.36 8.08 6.83
C ILE A 26 -8.21 7.46 7.95
N ALA A 27 -9.19 8.20 8.48
CA ALA A 27 -10.11 7.70 9.50
C ALA A 27 -10.93 6.51 9.00
N GLU A 28 -11.44 6.57 7.77
CA GLU A 28 -12.14 5.46 7.11
C GLU A 28 -11.24 4.22 7.00
N GLN A 29 -9.99 4.37 6.57
CA GLN A 29 -9.01 3.28 6.52
C GLN A 29 -8.68 2.71 7.92
N LEU A 30 -8.70 3.53 8.97
CA LEU A 30 -8.54 3.04 10.34
C LEU A 30 -9.74 2.17 10.76
N GLU A 31 -10.97 2.59 10.46
CA GLU A 31 -12.18 1.80 10.72
C GLU A 31 -12.17 0.46 9.98
N GLU A 32 -11.73 0.45 8.72
CA GLU A 32 -11.54 -0.78 7.92
C GLU A 32 -10.56 -1.76 8.60
N ASN A 33 -9.58 -1.23 9.32
CA ASN A 33 -8.60 -2.00 10.11
C ASN A 33 -9.06 -2.25 11.55
N LYS A 34 -10.34 -2.04 11.86
CA LYS A 34 -10.97 -2.23 13.18
C LYS A 34 -10.39 -1.35 14.30
N ILE A 35 -9.79 -0.24 13.92
CA ILE A 35 -9.39 0.83 14.84
C ILE A 35 -10.55 1.82 14.89
N LYS A 36 -10.93 2.26 16.09
CA LYS A 36 -12.02 3.23 16.29
C LYS A 36 -11.45 4.64 16.45
N PRO A 37 -11.42 5.46 15.39
CA PRO A 37 -10.99 6.84 15.50
C PRO A 37 -12.07 7.71 16.16
N TRP A 38 -11.65 8.62 17.02
CA TRP A 38 -12.46 9.77 17.41
C TRP A 38 -12.13 10.90 16.46
N LEU A 39 -13.07 11.25 15.58
CA LEU A 39 -12.96 12.37 14.65
C LEU A 39 -14.03 13.40 14.98
N ASP A 40 -13.63 14.67 15.09
CA ASP A 40 -14.50 15.75 15.54
C ASP A 40 -15.79 15.89 14.71
N ILE A 41 -15.73 15.73 13.39
CA ILE A 41 -16.89 15.80 12.49
C ILE A 41 -17.85 14.62 12.66
N TRP A 42 -17.39 13.49 13.21
CA TRP A 42 -18.22 12.31 13.43
C TRP A 42 -18.86 12.34 14.81
N GLU A 43 -18.12 12.83 15.81
CA GLU A 43 -18.49 12.68 17.22
C GLU A 43 -19.10 13.95 17.84
N LEU A 44 -18.81 15.13 17.27
CA LEU A 44 -19.30 16.37 17.86
C LEU A 44 -20.73 16.66 17.43
N GLN A 45 -21.59 16.77 18.44
CA GLN A 45 -22.93 17.32 18.26
C GLN A 45 -22.86 18.83 17.95
N PRO A 46 -23.48 19.29 16.85
CA PRO A 46 -23.56 20.73 16.56
C PRO A 46 -24.25 21.50 17.70
N GLY A 47 -23.71 22.69 18.03
CA GLY A 47 -24.25 23.58 19.07
C GLY A 47 -23.62 23.42 20.46
N PHE A 48 -22.71 22.45 20.64
CA PHE A 48 -21.95 22.27 21.88
C PHE A 48 -20.46 22.61 21.70
N PRO A 49 -19.77 23.09 22.76
CA PRO A 49 -18.32 23.24 22.73
C PRO A 49 -17.65 21.88 22.58
N TRP A 50 -16.77 21.74 21.59
CA TRP A 50 -16.07 20.49 21.29
C TRP A 50 -15.19 20.01 22.45
N GLN A 51 -14.64 20.93 23.24
CA GLN A 51 -13.79 20.60 24.40
C GLN A 51 -14.55 19.77 25.43
N ARG A 52 -15.82 20.13 25.70
CA ARG A 52 -16.62 19.45 26.71
C ARG A 52 -16.96 18.01 26.33
N GLU A 53 -17.08 17.74 25.03
CA GLU A 53 -17.33 16.38 24.55
C GLU A 53 -16.04 15.56 24.53
N LEU A 54 -14.93 16.18 24.12
CA LEU A 54 -13.62 15.55 24.16
C LEU A 54 -13.22 15.17 25.60
N GLU A 55 -13.37 16.07 26.57
CA GLU A 55 -13.07 15.83 28.01
C GLU A 55 -13.77 14.58 28.58
N LYS A 56 -14.97 14.23 28.10
CA LYS A 56 -15.70 13.04 28.58
C LYS A 56 -15.05 11.74 28.14
N GLN A 57 -14.40 11.74 26.98
CA GLN A 57 -13.88 10.54 26.32
C GLN A 57 -12.36 10.45 26.42
N ILE A 58 -11.66 11.58 26.50
CA ILE A 58 -10.19 11.68 26.36
C ILE A 58 -9.44 10.76 27.32
N ASP A 59 -9.91 10.64 28.56
CA ASP A 59 -9.35 9.77 29.60
C ASP A 59 -9.28 8.29 29.19
N HIS A 60 -10.18 7.86 28.30
CA HIS A 60 -10.33 6.47 27.85
C HIS A 60 -9.65 6.20 26.51
N ILE A 61 -9.27 7.25 25.75
CA ILE A 61 -8.56 7.11 24.48
C ILE A 61 -7.09 6.82 24.76
N LYS A 62 -6.53 5.83 24.06
CA LYS A 62 -5.19 5.27 24.34
C LYS A 62 -4.08 5.85 23.48
N SER A 63 -4.41 6.65 22.47
CA SER A 63 -3.43 7.28 21.58
C SER A 63 -3.98 8.55 20.93
N ALA A 64 -3.10 9.42 20.45
CA ALA A 64 -3.47 10.59 19.66
C ALA A 64 -2.65 10.64 18.37
N ALA A 65 -3.30 10.90 17.24
CA ALA A 65 -2.66 11.16 15.96
C ALA A 65 -2.81 12.65 15.61
N VAL A 66 -1.69 13.30 15.32
CA VAL A 66 -1.61 14.75 15.05
C VAL A 66 -1.29 14.95 13.57
N PHE A 67 -2.30 15.30 12.78
CA PHE A 67 -2.18 15.50 11.34
C PHE A 67 -1.67 16.89 10.99
N VAL A 68 -0.75 16.93 10.03
CA VAL A 68 -0.12 18.16 9.56
C VAL A 68 -0.09 18.14 8.04
N GLY A 69 -0.90 19.01 7.41
CA GLY A 69 -0.89 19.25 5.96
C GLY A 69 -0.17 20.54 5.57
N LYS A 70 -0.43 21.02 4.35
CA LYS A 70 0.18 22.25 3.80
C LYS A 70 -0.06 23.49 4.67
N SER A 71 -1.22 23.52 5.33
CA SER A 71 -1.68 24.60 6.19
C SER A 71 -0.96 24.61 7.55
N GLY A 72 -0.05 23.65 7.76
CA GLY A 72 0.66 23.44 9.00
C GLY A 72 -0.27 22.95 10.10
N ILE A 73 0.24 22.99 11.33
CA ILE A 73 -0.58 22.71 12.50
C ILE A 73 -1.51 23.93 12.67
N GLY A 74 -2.78 23.82 12.28
CA GLY A 74 -3.78 24.91 12.18
C GLY A 74 -3.97 25.81 13.43
N PRO A 75 -5.18 25.98 14.01
CA PRO A 75 -5.38 26.81 15.21
C PRO A 75 -4.84 26.15 16.51
N TRP A 76 -3.67 25.51 16.44
CA TRP A 76 -2.96 24.77 17.46
C TRP A 76 -2.05 25.64 18.34
N GLN A 77 -1.99 26.93 18.05
CA GLN A 77 -1.42 27.93 18.95
C GLN A 77 -2.30 28.18 20.21
N LYS A 78 -3.37 27.41 20.38
CA LYS A 78 -4.26 27.49 21.55
C LYS A 78 -3.80 26.49 22.62
N ASN A 79 -3.54 27.01 23.82
CA ASN A 79 -3.12 26.26 25.02
C ASN A 79 -3.98 24.99 25.32
N GLU A 80 -5.22 24.94 24.83
CA GLU A 80 -6.17 23.86 25.08
C GLU A 80 -5.77 22.53 24.42
N ILE A 81 -5.32 22.53 23.16
CA ILE A 81 -4.89 21.29 22.49
C ILE A 81 -3.56 20.80 23.07
N GLU A 82 -2.66 21.72 23.43
CA GLU A 82 -1.43 21.37 24.15
C GLU A 82 -1.74 20.73 25.52
N ALA A 83 -2.76 21.21 26.23
CA ALA A 83 -3.20 20.62 27.48
C ALA A 83 -3.67 19.17 27.28
N PHE A 84 -4.51 18.89 26.27
CA PHE A 84 -4.94 17.52 25.98
C PHE A 84 -3.78 16.62 25.55
N LEU A 85 -2.89 17.08 24.68
CA LEU A 85 -1.72 16.28 24.29
C LEU A 85 -0.74 16.07 25.44
N SER A 86 -0.64 17.01 26.38
CA SER A 86 0.14 16.83 27.60
C SER A 86 -0.44 15.73 28.50
N GLU A 87 -1.75 15.50 28.46
CA GLU A 87 -2.41 14.45 29.20
C GLU A 87 -2.05 13.05 28.66
N PHE A 88 -2.02 12.88 27.33
CA PHE A 88 -1.51 11.63 26.73
C PHE A 88 -0.06 11.37 27.15
N ASN A 89 0.78 12.42 27.17
CA ASN A 89 2.16 12.29 27.67
C ASN A 89 2.20 11.90 29.15
N ALA A 90 1.36 12.50 30.00
CA ALA A 90 1.26 12.18 31.42
C ALA A 90 0.81 10.72 31.67
N ARG A 91 -0.10 10.22 30.82
CA ARG A 91 -0.57 8.82 30.82
C ARG A 91 0.37 7.84 30.10
N GLN A 92 1.49 8.32 29.55
CA GLN A 92 2.42 7.54 28.71
C GLN A 92 1.76 6.92 27.47
N CYS A 93 0.70 7.55 26.97
CA CYS A 93 0.04 7.19 25.72
C CYS A 93 0.80 7.80 24.53
N PRO A 94 0.87 7.09 23.39
CA PRO A 94 1.54 7.60 22.19
C PRO A 94 0.82 8.81 21.61
N VAL A 95 1.61 9.86 21.34
CA VAL A 95 1.24 11.00 20.50
C VAL A 95 2.03 10.90 19.20
N ILE A 96 1.33 10.70 18.08
CA ILE A 96 1.89 10.29 16.79
C ILE A 96 1.76 11.45 15.80
N PRO A 97 2.84 12.16 15.46
CA PRO A 97 2.82 13.11 14.35
C PRO A 97 2.59 12.39 13.02
N VAL A 98 1.61 12.85 12.25
CA VAL A 98 1.25 12.33 10.93
C VAL A 98 1.38 13.44 9.90
N LEU A 99 2.33 13.32 8.99
CA LEU A 99 2.48 14.27 7.89
C LEU A 99 1.63 13.83 6.71
N LEU A 100 0.74 14.70 6.24
CA LEU A 100 -0.11 14.44 5.08
C LEU A 100 0.68 14.61 3.77
N PRO A 101 0.19 14.05 2.65
CA PRO A 101 0.88 14.12 1.35
C PRO A 101 1.20 15.54 0.87
N ASP A 102 0.44 16.54 1.31
CA ASP A 102 0.63 17.96 0.95
C ASP A 102 1.44 18.76 1.98
N ALA A 103 1.93 18.13 3.06
CA ALA A 103 2.68 18.82 4.11
C ALA A 103 4.01 19.39 3.60
N PRO A 104 4.41 20.61 4.02
CA PRO A 104 5.65 21.24 3.56
C PRO A 104 6.86 20.42 3.99
N GLN A 105 7.92 20.39 3.17
CA GLN A 105 9.13 19.58 3.41
C GLN A 105 9.65 19.72 4.85
N GLU A 106 9.70 20.94 5.37
CA GLU A 106 9.95 21.24 6.77
C GLU A 106 8.67 21.74 7.46
N PRO A 107 7.89 20.86 8.11
CA PRO A 107 6.69 21.28 8.83
C PRO A 107 7.05 22.01 10.12
N SER A 108 6.39 23.14 10.35
CA SER A 108 6.50 23.87 11.62
C SER A 108 5.78 23.11 12.72
N LEU A 109 6.49 22.18 13.37
CA LEU A 109 5.94 21.40 14.49
C LEU A 109 6.14 22.07 15.85
N ALA A 110 5.19 21.86 16.76
CA ALA A 110 5.34 22.18 18.17
C ALA A 110 6.58 21.48 18.76
N ARG A 111 7.26 22.13 19.70
CA ARG A 111 8.59 21.69 20.19
C ARG A 111 8.59 20.26 20.75
N PHE A 112 7.50 19.85 21.39
CA PHE A 112 7.37 18.50 21.95
C PHE A 112 7.14 17.42 20.87
N LEU A 113 6.49 17.75 19.75
CA LEU A 113 6.28 16.82 18.62
C LEU A 113 7.57 16.54 17.85
N LYS A 114 8.54 17.48 17.88
CA LYS A 114 9.86 17.30 17.22
C LYS A 114 10.67 16.14 17.77
N GLY A 115 10.44 15.75 19.03
CA GLY A 115 11.12 14.61 19.67
C GLY A 115 10.42 13.26 19.46
N MET A 116 9.22 13.24 18.87
CA MET A 116 8.44 12.02 18.65
C MET A 116 8.85 11.32 17.35
N THR A 117 8.52 10.04 17.20
CA THR A 117 8.65 9.32 15.92
C THR A 117 7.45 9.63 15.04
N TRP A 118 7.67 9.98 13.77
CA TRP A 118 6.62 10.44 12.87
C TRP A 118 6.15 9.33 11.93
N VAL A 119 4.94 9.50 11.40
CA VAL A 119 4.43 8.77 10.24
C VAL A 119 4.32 9.79 9.10
N ASP A 120 5.06 9.56 8.02
CA ASP A 120 5.08 10.48 6.88
C ASP A 120 4.36 9.85 5.69
N PHE A 121 3.21 10.41 5.29
CA PHE A 121 2.46 9.97 4.11
C PHE A 121 3.00 10.57 2.81
N ARG A 122 4.02 11.45 2.87
CA ARG A 122 4.79 11.93 1.71
C ARG A 122 5.91 10.96 1.35
N GLU A 123 6.39 10.21 2.34
CA GLU A 123 7.39 9.17 2.15
C GLU A 123 6.79 8.01 1.34
N GLN A 124 6.99 8.06 0.03
CA GLN A 124 6.83 6.91 -0.87
C GLN A 124 8.12 6.05 -0.90
N THR A 125 8.88 6.01 0.20
CA THR A 125 10.22 5.42 0.23
C THR A 125 10.25 4.00 0.81
N ARG A 126 10.48 3.02 -0.08
CA ARG A 126 11.37 1.83 -0.04
C ARG A 126 11.75 1.08 1.27
N VAL A 127 11.24 1.35 2.47
CA VAL A 127 11.62 0.56 3.66
C VAL A 127 10.43 0.15 4.55
N TYR A 128 10.09 -1.12 4.40
CA TYR A 128 9.66 -2.09 5.42
C TYR A 128 8.24 -2.01 6.01
N ILE A 129 7.58 -0.85 6.13
CA ILE A 129 6.20 -0.76 6.64
C ILE A 129 5.49 0.46 6.03
N PRO A 130 4.39 0.30 5.25
CA PRO A 130 3.60 1.41 4.72
C PRO A 130 3.17 2.45 5.79
N PRO A 131 3.00 3.73 5.45
CA PRO A 131 2.62 4.77 6.41
C PRO A 131 1.36 4.42 7.22
N MET A 132 0.36 3.81 6.58
CA MET A 132 -0.85 3.37 7.28
C MET A 132 -0.57 2.29 8.33
N ASP A 133 0.24 1.28 8.00
CA ASP A 133 0.64 0.23 8.95
C ASP A 133 1.52 0.77 10.08
N ARG A 134 2.34 1.79 9.80
CA ARG A 134 3.09 2.51 10.85
C ARG A 134 2.17 3.28 11.79
N LEU A 135 1.11 3.90 11.26
CA LEU A 135 0.10 4.58 12.07
C LEU A 135 -0.66 3.57 12.94
N ILE A 136 -1.11 2.45 12.37
CA ILE A 136 -1.78 1.37 13.12
C ILE A 136 -0.84 0.79 14.20
N TRP A 137 0.44 0.63 13.90
CA TRP A 137 1.44 0.23 14.89
C TRP A 137 1.53 1.25 16.03
N GLY A 138 1.63 2.54 15.71
CA GLY A 138 1.68 3.61 16.72
C GLY A 138 0.45 3.61 17.63
N ILE A 139 -0.75 3.37 17.06
CA ILE A 139 -2.02 3.35 17.79
C ILE A 139 -2.13 2.11 18.70
N THR A 140 -1.82 0.94 18.17
CA THR A 140 -2.08 -0.34 18.86
C THR A 140 -0.91 -0.81 19.72
N GLY A 141 0.29 -0.25 19.53
CA GLY A 141 1.55 -0.76 20.06
C GLY A 141 1.98 -2.11 19.47
N ARG A 142 1.18 -2.71 18.57
CA ARG A 142 1.47 -3.99 17.95
C ARG A 142 2.29 -3.76 16.71
N LYS A 143 3.57 -4.11 16.80
CA LYS A 143 4.48 -4.03 15.67
C LYS A 143 4.00 -4.99 14.58
N PRO A 144 3.75 -4.52 13.34
CA PRO A 144 3.49 -5.44 12.24
C PRO A 144 4.68 -6.38 12.10
N VAL A 145 4.39 -7.65 11.78
CA VAL A 145 5.41 -8.70 11.81
C VAL A 145 6.53 -8.32 10.86
N ARG A 146 7.74 -8.17 11.42
CA ARG A 146 8.97 -8.00 10.66
C ARG A 146 9.34 -9.36 10.03
N VAL A 147 9.16 -9.53 8.73
CA VAL A 147 9.74 -10.66 8.00
C VAL A 147 11.27 -10.51 7.99
N LYS A 148 11.97 -11.26 8.85
CA LYS A 148 13.44 -11.24 8.90
C LYS A 148 14.00 -11.90 7.64
N VAL A 149 14.61 -11.11 6.76
CA VAL A 149 15.51 -11.63 5.73
C VAL A 149 16.75 -12.20 6.44
N ILE A 150 16.93 -13.53 6.37
CA ILE A 150 18.17 -14.18 6.81
C ILE A 150 19.14 -14.11 5.62
N PRO A 151 20.31 -13.46 5.73
CA PRO A 151 21.31 -13.51 4.68
C PRO A 151 22.02 -14.86 4.76
N GLN A 152 21.74 -15.77 3.82
CA GLN A 152 22.58 -16.95 3.62
C GLN A 152 23.77 -16.59 2.73
N SER A 153 24.95 -16.57 3.34
CA SER A 153 26.23 -16.47 2.66
C SER A 153 26.71 -17.83 2.14
N GLN A 154 27.08 -17.83 0.86
CA GLN A 154 28.06 -18.67 0.14
C GLN A 154 27.76 -20.14 -0.19
N ALA A 155 27.57 -20.40 -1.49
CA ALA A 155 28.43 -21.23 -2.35
C ALA A 155 27.81 -21.28 -3.77
N GLN A 156 28.50 -21.25 -4.91
CA GLN A 156 29.89 -21.10 -5.33
C GLN A 156 29.84 -20.76 -6.84
N ASN A 157 30.80 -19.95 -7.28
CA ASN A 157 31.31 -19.77 -8.65
C ASN A 157 30.55 -20.42 -9.83
N THR A 158 30.05 -19.57 -10.73
CA THR A 158 29.85 -19.94 -12.14
C THR A 158 30.43 -18.84 -13.03
N PRO A 159 31.10 -19.17 -14.15
CA PRO A 159 31.94 -18.24 -14.88
C PRO A 159 31.12 -17.11 -15.52
N GLN A 160 31.67 -15.90 -15.51
CA GLN A 160 31.32 -14.87 -16.49
C GLN A 160 31.56 -15.45 -17.89
N ASN A 161 30.50 -15.97 -18.50
CA ASN A 161 30.50 -16.26 -19.92
C ASN A 161 29.71 -15.16 -20.60
N GLN A 162 30.46 -14.24 -21.21
CA GLN A 162 29.94 -13.30 -22.18
C GLN A 162 29.12 -14.08 -23.22
N ARG A 163 27.83 -13.78 -23.32
CA ARG A 163 27.05 -14.02 -24.54
C ARG A 163 26.20 -12.80 -24.84
N ASN A 164 26.73 -12.04 -25.79
CA ASN A 164 26.07 -11.28 -26.84
C ASN A 164 25.00 -10.25 -26.42
N ASP A 165 25.41 -8.99 -26.57
CA ASP A 165 24.68 -7.88 -27.16
C ASP A 165 23.35 -8.30 -27.83
N SER A 166 22.25 -8.11 -27.09
CA SER A 166 20.91 -8.07 -27.64
C SER A 166 20.28 -6.83 -27.03
N SER A 167 20.08 -5.80 -27.85
CA SER A 167 19.22 -4.68 -27.51
C SER A 167 17.90 -5.24 -27.02
N ASP A 168 17.59 -5.11 -25.73
CA ASP A 168 16.25 -5.39 -25.24
C ASP A 168 15.24 -4.55 -26.04
N ASP A 169 14.14 -5.18 -26.46
CA ASP A 169 13.08 -4.47 -27.20
C ASP A 169 12.25 -3.67 -26.19
N LEU A 170 12.66 -2.43 -25.91
CA LEU A 170 12.04 -1.54 -24.91
C LEU A 170 10.95 -0.65 -25.52
N ARG A 171 10.12 -1.19 -26.43
CA ARG A 171 9.12 -0.39 -27.14
C ARG A 171 7.95 -0.01 -26.25
N SER A 172 7.40 1.17 -26.51
CA SER A 172 6.22 1.71 -25.84
C SER A 172 5.33 2.42 -26.86
N GLU A 173 4.01 2.22 -26.78
CA GLU A 173 3.01 3.03 -27.50
C GLU A 173 2.83 4.41 -26.85
N LYS A 174 3.24 4.54 -25.59
CA LYS A 174 3.01 5.70 -24.73
C LYS A 174 4.29 6.49 -24.41
N GLY A 175 5.43 6.05 -24.94
CA GLY A 175 6.72 6.67 -24.68
C GLY A 175 7.25 6.42 -23.26
N VAL A 176 6.81 5.34 -22.60
CA VAL A 176 7.28 4.91 -21.28
C VAL A 176 8.72 4.40 -21.39
N ASP A 177 9.56 4.78 -20.43
CA ASP A 177 10.96 4.36 -20.35
C ASP A 177 11.11 3.09 -19.47
N TYR A 178 11.35 1.96 -20.12
CA TYR A 178 11.54 0.67 -19.46
C TYR A 178 13.00 0.35 -19.07
N THR A 179 13.94 1.26 -19.27
CA THR A 179 15.37 1.01 -18.98
C THR A 179 15.62 0.68 -17.51
N LYS A 180 14.96 1.38 -16.59
CA LYS A 180 15.09 1.12 -15.15
C LYS A 180 14.53 -0.24 -14.77
N LEU A 181 13.37 -0.63 -15.31
CA LEU A 181 12.79 -1.95 -15.09
C LEU A 181 13.74 -3.05 -15.58
N ARG A 182 14.25 -2.91 -16.82
CA ARG A 182 15.27 -3.81 -17.39
C ARG A 182 16.47 -3.96 -16.47
N ASP A 183 17.03 -2.85 -15.99
CA ASP A 183 18.26 -2.87 -15.19
C ASP A 183 18.05 -3.53 -13.83
N LEU A 184 16.88 -3.32 -13.20
CA LEU A 184 16.51 -3.98 -11.95
C LEU A 184 16.33 -5.48 -12.13
N LEU A 185 15.65 -5.90 -13.21
CA LEU A 185 15.48 -7.31 -13.56
C LEU A 185 16.81 -8.00 -13.89
N ALA A 186 17.67 -7.33 -14.66
CA ALA A 186 19.03 -7.81 -14.96
C ALA A 186 19.87 -7.99 -13.70
N ALA A 187 19.70 -7.10 -12.72
CA ALA A 187 20.35 -7.17 -11.41
C ALA A 187 19.67 -8.14 -10.43
N ARG A 188 18.58 -8.82 -10.83
CA ARG A 188 17.75 -9.70 -9.98
C ARG A 188 17.22 -9.02 -8.72
N LYS A 189 16.96 -7.73 -8.82
CA LYS A 189 16.32 -6.90 -7.79
C LYS A 189 14.80 -7.02 -7.92
N TRP A 190 14.28 -8.20 -7.59
CA TRP A 190 12.90 -8.59 -7.89
C TRP A 190 11.87 -7.70 -7.23
N GLU A 191 12.11 -7.28 -5.98
CA GLU A 191 11.24 -6.36 -5.25
C GLU A 191 11.18 -4.99 -5.92
N GLU A 192 12.34 -4.42 -6.23
CA GLU A 192 12.39 -3.13 -6.89
C GLU A 192 11.84 -3.19 -8.31
N ALA A 193 12.04 -4.30 -9.02
CA ALA A 193 11.49 -4.53 -10.36
C ALA A 193 9.96 -4.68 -10.33
N ASP A 194 9.39 -5.33 -9.31
CA ASP A 194 7.94 -5.44 -9.14
C ASP A 194 7.29 -4.07 -8.91
N TYR A 195 7.90 -3.28 -8.03
CA TYR A 195 7.43 -1.92 -7.81
C TYR A 195 7.61 -1.03 -9.04
N GLU A 196 8.75 -1.13 -9.74
CA GLU A 196 8.96 -0.41 -11.00
C GLU A 196 7.93 -0.81 -12.04
N THR A 197 7.55 -2.09 -12.10
CA THR A 197 6.50 -2.60 -13.00
C THR A 197 5.18 -1.88 -12.77
N TYR A 198 4.77 -1.70 -11.52
CA TYR A 198 3.58 -0.93 -11.17
C TYR A 198 3.69 0.54 -11.65
N LEU A 199 4.84 1.19 -11.44
CA LEU A 199 5.05 2.59 -11.86
C LEU A 199 4.98 2.77 -13.38
N VAL A 200 5.63 1.90 -14.15
CA VAL A 200 5.61 1.99 -15.62
C VAL A 200 4.23 1.63 -16.18
N MET A 201 3.47 0.75 -15.51
CA MET A 201 2.07 0.49 -15.88
C MET A 201 1.17 1.69 -15.65
N LEU A 202 1.33 2.42 -14.53
CA LEU A 202 0.61 3.69 -14.30
C LEU A 202 0.92 4.74 -15.37
N GLN A 203 2.19 4.83 -15.80
CA GLN A 203 2.60 5.74 -16.87
C GLN A 203 1.96 5.35 -18.21
N ALA A 204 1.89 4.05 -18.53
CA ALA A 204 1.30 3.56 -19.77
C ALA A 204 -0.22 3.83 -19.90
N VAL A 205 -0.93 4.03 -18.80
CA VAL A 205 -2.35 4.39 -18.82
C VAL A 205 -2.61 5.90 -18.66
N ASP A 206 -1.57 6.74 -18.76
CA ASP A 206 -1.64 8.20 -18.59
C ASP A 206 -2.31 8.62 -17.26
N SER A 207 -2.16 7.81 -16.19
CA SER A 207 -2.72 8.12 -14.87
C SER A 207 -1.86 9.17 -14.14
N GLN A 208 -1.91 10.41 -14.62
CA GLN A 208 -1.31 11.57 -13.95
C GLN A 208 -2.13 12.02 -12.72
N LYS A 209 -3.29 11.39 -12.45
CA LYS A 209 -4.27 11.84 -11.44
C LYS A 209 -4.71 10.79 -10.42
N ASN A 210 -4.49 9.49 -10.64
CA ASN A 210 -4.91 8.44 -9.70
C ASN A 210 -3.72 7.59 -9.28
N ASP A 211 -3.66 7.24 -7.99
CA ASP A 211 -2.71 6.31 -7.40
C ASP A 211 -3.09 4.83 -7.66
N TYR A 212 -3.93 4.55 -8.66
CA TYR A 212 -4.36 3.19 -9.04
C TYR A 212 -4.88 3.15 -10.49
N ILE A 213 -4.75 2.00 -11.14
CA ILE A 213 -5.26 1.73 -12.49
C ILE A 213 -6.72 1.29 -12.39
N ARG A 214 -7.63 1.99 -13.06
CA ARG A 214 -9.06 1.62 -13.12
C ARG A 214 -9.26 0.41 -14.03
N GLU A 215 -10.36 -0.33 -13.82
CA GLU A 215 -10.68 -1.51 -14.64
C GLU A 215 -10.73 -1.17 -16.15
N GLU A 216 -11.35 -0.05 -16.52
CA GLU A 216 -11.44 0.40 -17.91
C GLU A 216 -10.06 0.73 -18.53
N GLU A 217 -9.15 1.28 -17.73
CA GLU A 217 -7.78 1.60 -18.14
C GLU A 217 -6.96 0.32 -18.33
N LEU A 218 -7.16 -0.68 -17.45
CA LEU A 218 -6.53 -1.99 -17.56
C LEU A 218 -7.04 -2.81 -18.76
N LEU A 219 -8.35 -2.76 -19.04
CA LEU A 219 -8.94 -3.41 -20.20
C LEU A 219 -8.43 -2.84 -21.53
N ASN A 220 -8.07 -1.56 -21.54
CA ASN A 220 -7.52 -0.86 -22.71
C ASN A 220 -6.00 -0.63 -22.61
N PHE A 221 -5.31 -1.42 -21.78
CA PHE A 221 -3.87 -1.26 -21.57
C PHE A 221 -3.10 -1.45 -22.90
N PRO A 222 -2.12 -0.59 -23.24
CA PRO A 222 -1.41 -0.68 -24.51
C PRO A 222 -0.64 -2.00 -24.66
N CYS A 223 -0.92 -2.74 -25.73
CA CYS A 223 -0.38 -4.09 -25.88
C CYS A 223 1.15 -4.12 -26.08
N THR A 224 1.74 -3.11 -26.72
CA THR A 224 3.20 -3.02 -26.85
C THR A 224 3.85 -2.89 -25.48
N ASP A 225 3.29 -2.04 -24.61
CA ASP A 225 3.79 -1.81 -23.26
C ASP A 225 3.68 -3.07 -22.40
N LEU A 226 2.51 -3.75 -22.43
CA LEU A 226 2.33 -4.99 -21.67
C LEU A 226 3.27 -6.10 -22.14
N ARG A 227 3.50 -6.21 -23.45
CA ARG A 227 4.44 -7.18 -24.03
C ARG A 227 5.88 -6.87 -23.63
N THR A 228 6.28 -5.61 -23.63
CA THR A 228 7.63 -5.19 -23.21
C THR A 228 7.88 -5.56 -21.76
N ILE A 229 6.93 -5.28 -20.87
CA ILE A 229 7.02 -5.65 -19.44
C ILE A 229 7.14 -7.18 -19.30
N ASP A 230 6.23 -7.94 -19.93
CA ASP A 230 6.23 -9.40 -19.83
C ASP A 230 7.53 -10.03 -20.34
N GLN A 231 8.04 -9.58 -21.50
CA GLN A 231 9.27 -10.09 -22.08
C GLN A 231 10.48 -9.85 -21.19
N LEU A 232 10.57 -8.70 -20.53
CA LEU A 232 11.65 -8.41 -19.58
C LEU A 232 11.58 -9.36 -18.39
N TRP A 233 10.40 -9.55 -17.79
CA TRP A 233 10.21 -10.48 -16.67
C TRP A 233 10.56 -11.91 -17.06
N VAL A 234 10.05 -12.41 -18.19
CA VAL A 234 10.32 -13.76 -18.68
C VAL A 234 11.81 -13.95 -18.98
N LYS A 235 12.46 -12.99 -19.65
CA LYS A 235 13.89 -13.08 -20.01
C LYS A 235 14.77 -13.17 -18.78
N TYR A 236 14.64 -12.22 -17.85
CA TYR A 236 15.56 -12.10 -16.73
C TYR A 236 15.28 -13.10 -15.61
N SER A 237 14.06 -13.63 -15.52
CA SER A 237 13.70 -14.73 -14.61
C SER A 237 13.94 -16.13 -15.18
N ASN A 238 14.46 -16.25 -16.42
CA ASN A 238 14.58 -17.52 -17.12
C ASN A 238 13.26 -18.29 -17.19
N GLY A 239 12.20 -17.57 -17.59
CA GLY A 239 10.84 -18.09 -17.77
C GLY A 239 10.08 -18.39 -16.48
N HIS A 240 10.57 -17.97 -15.31
CA HIS A 240 9.90 -18.25 -14.03
C HIS A 240 8.81 -17.23 -13.69
N PHE A 241 8.97 -15.98 -14.12
CA PHE A 241 8.09 -14.85 -13.81
C PHE A 241 7.64 -14.16 -15.09
N GLY A 242 6.47 -13.51 -15.02
CA GLY A 242 5.82 -12.88 -16.16
C GLY A 242 4.30 -13.04 -16.08
N PHE A 243 3.61 -12.11 -16.74
CA PHE A 243 2.17 -12.12 -16.90
C PHE A 243 1.70 -13.28 -17.79
N SER A 244 2.47 -13.62 -18.82
CA SER A 244 2.23 -14.81 -19.65
C SER A 244 2.32 -16.10 -18.82
N VAL A 245 3.33 -16.21 -17.95
CA VAL A 245 3.50 -17.34 -17.01
C VAL A 245 2.30 -17.43 -16.06
N GLN A 246 1.88 -16.31 -15.47
CA GLN A 246 0.68 -16.25 -14.63
C GLN A 246 -0.58 -16.70 -15.37
N LYS A 247 -0.76 -16.25 -16.62
CA LYS A 247 -1.91 -16.64 -17.45
C LYS A 247 -1.92 -18.14 -17.71
N GLU A 248 -0.79 -18.76 -18.06
CA GLU A 248 -0.70 -20.21 -18.27
C GLU A 248 -1.12 -20.97 -17.01
N ILE A 249 -0.66 -20.53 -15.84
CA ILE A 249 -1.03 -21.13 -14.56
C ILE A 249 -2.53 -20.95 -14.30
N TYR A 250 -3.08 -19.76 -14.51
CA TYR A 250 -4.50 -19.48 -14.33
C TYR A 250 -5.38 -20.35 -15.22
N LEU A 251 -5.01 -20.54 -16.49
CA LEU A 251 -5.70 -21.45 -17.41
C LEU A 251 -5.58 -22.91 -16.95
N SER A 252 -4.41 -23.33 -16.46
CA SER A 252 -4.16 -24.71 -16.01
C SER A 252 -5.03 -25.13 -14.82
N VAL A 253 -5.44 -24.18 -13.97
CA VAL A 253 -6.32 -24.43 -12.82
C VAL A 253 -7.81 -24.29 -13.14
N GLY A 254 -8.15 -24.08 -14.42
CA GLY A 254 -9.52 -23.96 -14.92
C GLY A 254 -10.06 -22.53 -14.95
N GLY A 255 -9.19 -21.53 -14.76
CA GLY A 255 -9.52 -20.11 -14.93
C GLY A 255 -9.86 -19.80 -16.39
N LYS A 256 -10.71 -18.79 -16.59
CA LYS A 256 -11.06 -18.29 -17.93
C LYS A 256 -10.87 -16.76 -17.93
N PRO A 257 -10.07 -16.20 -18.85
CA PRO A 257 -9.95 -14.75 -19.00
C PRO A 257 -11.31 -14.06 -19.09
N GLY A 258 -11.47 -12.93 -18.40
CA GLY A 258 -12.71 -12.15 -18.38
C GLY A 258 -13.90 -12.83 -17.68
N ARG A 259 -13.71 -13.98 -17.01
CA ARG A 259 -14.76 -14.63 -16.21
C ARG A 259 -14.29 -14.91 -14.80
N TYR A 260 -15.02 -14.36 -13.84
CA TYR A 260 -14.79 -14.64 -12.43
C TYR A 260 -15.09 -16.11 -12.12
N ASN A 261 -14.13 -16.77 -11.46
CA ASN A 261 -14.28 -18.11 -10.90
C ASN A 261 -13.47 -18.18 -9.61
N GLU A 262 -14.16 -18.12 -8.47
CA GLU A 262 -13.53 -18.13 -7.15
C GLU A 262 -12.64 -19.36 -6.93
N GLN A 263 -13.08 -20.53 -7.37
CA GLN A 263 -12.34 -21.78 -7.16
C GLN A 263 -11.04 -21.80 -8.00
N ALA A 264 -11.12 -21.35 -9.25
CA ALA A 264 -9.94 -21.24 -10.10
C ALA A 264 -8.98 -20.18 -9.55
N LEU A 265 -9.50 -19.07 -9.04
CA LEU A 265 -8.71 -17.99 -8.46
C LEU A 265 -7.95 -18.46 -7.21
N ARG A 266 -8.61 -19.14 -6.27
CA ARG A 266 -7.96 -19.73 -5.08
C ARG A 266 -6.85 -20.72 -5.46
N LYS A 267 -7.13 -21.64 -6.40
CA LYS A 267 -6.12 -22.59 -6.90
C LYS A 267 -4.94 -21.90 -7.59
N PHE A 268 -5.22 -20.80 -8.29
CA PHE A 268 -4.18 -19.99 -8.89
C PHE A 268 -3.30 -19.36 -7.81
N GLY A 269 -3.91 -18.74 -6.80
CA GLY A 269 -3.21 -18.20 -5.63
C GLY A 269 -2.32 -19.24 -4.95
N ASP A 270 -2.86 -20.42 -4.63
CA ASP A 270 -2.09 -21.53 -4.07
C ASP A 270 -0.88 -21.92 -4.94
N ARG A 271 -1.01 -21.79 -6.27
CA ARG A 271 0.00 -22.22 -7.25
C ARG A 271 1.08 -21.16 -7.51
N VAL A 272 0.76 -19.88 -7.32
CA VAL A 272 1.73 -18.77 -7.46
C VAL A 272 2.22 -18.24 -6.11
N GLY A 273 1.73 -18.79 -4.99
CA GLY A 273 2.09 -18.35 -3.64
C GLY A 273 1.39 -17.05 -3.21
N TRP A 274 0.16 -16.81 -3.68
CA TRP A 274 -0.68 -15.70 -3.26
C TRP A 274 -1.82 -16.20 -2.38
N GLU A 275 -2.00 -15.61 -1.21
CA GLU A 275 -3.11 -15.92 -0.32
C GLU A 275 -4.34 -15.12 -0.76
N ILE A 276 -5.42 -15.81 -1.13
CA ILE A 276 -6.65 -15.17 -1.61
C ILE A 276 -7.76 -15.42 -0.57
N SER A 277 -8.13 -14.36 0.14
CA SER A 277 -9.15 -14.40 1.19
C SER A 277 -10.41 -13.65 0.77
N VAL A 278 -11.59 -14.15 1.10
CA VAL A 278 -12.86 -13.45 0.86
C VAL A 278 -13.23 -12.70 2.13
N ASN A 279 -13.40 -11.38 2.05
CA ASN A 279 -13.90 -10.61 3.19
C ASN A 279 -15.42 -10.78 3.34
N SER A 280 -15.98 -10.27 4.44
CA SER A 280 -17.41 -10.39 4.79
C SER A 280 -18.37 -9.74 3.77
N LEU A 281 -17.86 -9.00 2.79
CA LEU A 281 -18.63 -8.38 1.69
C LEU A 281 -18.57 -9.20 0.39
N GLY A 282 -17.93 -10.37 0.40
CA GLY A 282 -17.73 -11.17 -0.81
C GLY A 282 -16.62 -10.62 -1.72
N ILE A 283 -15.88 -9.60 -1.27
CA ILE A 283 -14.75 -9.03 -2.00
C ILE A 283 -13.52 -9.86 -1.65
N ASN A 284 -12.89 -10.40 -2.68
CA ASN A 284 -11.63 -11.11 -2.51
C ASN A 284 -10.49 -10.11 -2.27
N LYS A 285 -9.85 -10.24 -1.11
CA LYS A 285 -8.57 -9.62 -0.78
C LYS A 285 -7.46 -10.60 -1.15
N VAL A 286 -6.59 -10.19 -2.08
CA VAL A 286 -5.35 -10.91 -2.38
C VAL A 286 -4.27 -10.36 -1.46
N THR A 287 -3.72 -11.21 -0.59
CA THR A 287 -2.52 -10.95 0.20
C THR A 287 -1.37 -11.69 -0.45
N PHE A 288 -0.38 -10.95 -0.93
CA PHE A 288 0.79 -11.52 -1.57
C PHE A 288 1.76 -12.00 -0.49
N ASP A 289 2.34 -13.19 -0.69
CA ASP A 289 3.52 -13.55 0.07
C ASP A 289 4.63 -12.55 -0.30
N THR A 290 5.07 -11.75 0.67
CA THR A 290 6.11 -10.73 0.49
C THR A 290 7.51 -11.33 0.59
N THR A 291 7.61 -12.65 0.75
CA THR A 291 8.86 -13.35 0.57
C THR A 291 9.13 -13.46 -0.93
N PHE A 292 10.04 -12.62 -1.45
CA PHE A 292 10.64 -12.76 -2.78
C PHE A 292 11.51 -14.03 -2.89
N ASP A 293 11.13 -15.10 -2.19
CA ASP A 293 11.76 -16.40 -2.23
C ASP A 293 11.45 -17.05 -3.58
N THR A 294 12.36 -16.84 -4.51
CA THR A 294 12.29 -17.36 -5.88
C THR A 294 12.40 -18.89 -5.98
N THR A 295 12.48 -19.62 -4.85
CA THR A 295 12.35 -21.07 -4.83
C THR A 295 10.89 -21.56 -4.85
N VAL A 296 9.91 -20.66 -4.67
CA VAL A 296 8.60 -21.04 -4.15
C VAL A 296 7.55 -21.35 -5.22
N SER A 297 7.41 -20.62 -6.33
CA SER A 297 6.46 -20.98 -7.40
C SER A 297 6.63 -20.16 -8.70
N PRO A 298 6.52 -20.78 -9.90
CA PRO A 298 6.37 -20.03 -11.15
C PRO A 298 5.18 -19.06 -11.10
N GLY A 299 5.31 -17.91 -11.75
CA GLY A 299 4.24 -16.89 -11.84
C GLY A 299 4.03 -16.06 -10.58
N HIS A 300 4.87 -16.20 -9.55
CA HIS A 300 4.76 -15.39 -8.32
C HIS A 300 4.86 -13.87 -8.58
N LEU A 301 5.64 -13.47 -9.58
CA LEU A 301 5.84 -12.08 -10.00
C LEU A 301 5.57 -11.89 -11.50
N PRO A 302 5.26 -10.66 -11.94
CA PRO A 302 5.00 -9.48 -11.10
C PRO A 302 3.66 -9.52 -10.37
N CYS A 303 3.64 -9.00 -9.15
CA CYS A 303 2.47 -8.81 -8.30
C CYS A 303 1.82 -7.44 -8.53
N GLY A 304 2.61 -6.41 -8.87
CA GLY A 304 2.10 -5.10 -9.31
C GLY A 304 1.32 -4.32 -8.24
N MET A 305 1.74 -4.44 -6.97
CA MET A 305 1.23 -3.83 -5.74
C MET A 305 -0.14 -3.10 -5.86
N VAL A 306 -1.15 -3.71 -5.22
CA VAL A 306 -2.58 -3.34 -5.12
C VAL A 306 -3.47 -3.87 -6.25
N CYS A 307 -3.54 -5.19 -6.36
CA CYS A 307 -4.47 -5.86 -7.25
C CYS A 307 -5.61 -6.47 -6.43
N GLY A 308 -6.68 -5.70 -6.22
CA GLY A 308 -7.98 -6.31 -5.95
C GLY A 308 -8.30 -7.34 -7.04
N VAL A 309 -9.19 -8.29 -6.77
CA VAL A 309 -9.46 -9.39 -7.72
C VAL A 309 -9.93 -8.95 -9.10
N GLU A 310 -10.49 -7.74 -9.19
CA GLU A 310 -10.82 -7.05 -10.44
C GLU A 310 -9.59 -6.85 -11.35
N PHE A 311 -8.42 -6.58 -10.78
CA PHE A 311 -7.18 -6.45 -11.53
C PHE A 311 -6.71 -7.79 -12.08
N VAL A 312 -6.79 -8.89 -11.32
CA VAL A 312 -6.39 -10.22 -11.83
C VAL A 312 -7.28 -10.66 -13.00
N ILE A 313 -8.58 -10.40 -12.92
CA ILE A 313 -9.55 -10.74 -13.98
C ILE A 313 -9.37 -9.84 -15.21
N GLY A 314 -9.27 -8.53 -14.99
CA GLY A 314 -9.09 -7.53 -16.05
C GLY A 314 -7.75 -7.70 -16.78
N LEU A 315 -6.68 -7.96 -16.03
CA LEU A 315 -5.35 -8.23 -16.57
C LEU A 315 -5.35 -9.50 -17.42
N PHE A 316 -5.92 -10.63 -16.97
CA PHE A 316 -5.97 -11.83 -17.81
C PHE A 316 -6.80 -11.64 -19.08
N SER A 317 -7.85 -10.82 -19.02
CA SER A 317 -8.61 -10.41 -20.22
C SER A 317 -7.75 -9.58 -21.19
N CYS A 318 -6.95 -8.66 -20.66
CA CYS A 318 -6.02 -7.85 -21.45
C CYS A 318 -4.90 -8.71 -22.05
N ILE A 319 -4.29 -9.61 -21.28
CA ILE A 319 -3.24 -10.54 -21.74
C ILE A 319 -3.76 -11.43 -22.90
N GLU A 320 -5.00 -11.92 -22.82
CA GLU A 320 -5.66 -12.63 -23.93
C GLU A 320 -5.82 -11.75 -25.18
N THR A 321 -6.27 -10.51 -25.01
CA THR A 321 -6.49 -9.55 -26.10
C THR A 321 -5.18 -9.15 -26.78
N CYS A 322 -4.12 -8.97 -25.99
CA CYS A 322 -2.77 -8.66 -26.45
C CYS A 322 -2.01 -9.88 -26.98
N LYS A 323 -2.63 -11.08 -27.01
CA LYS A 323 -2.05 -12.34 -27.49
C LYS A 323 -0.72 -12.70 -26.83
N LEU A 324 -0.65 -12.45 -25.53
CA LEU A 324 0.42 -12.91 -24.66
C LEU A 324 0.17 -14.34 -24.18
#